data_AF-C7JJ29-F1
#
_entry.id   AF-C7JJ29-F1
#
_cell.length_a   1.000
_cell.length_b   1.000
_cell.length_c   1.000
_cell.angle_alpha   90.00
_cell.angle_beta   90.00
_cell.angle_gamma   90.00
#
_symmetry.space_group_name_H-M   'P 1'
#
loop_
_entity.id
_entity.type
_entity.pdbx_description
1 polymer ?
#
loop_
_entity_poly.entity_id
_entity_poly.type
_entity_poly.pdbx_seq_one_letter_code
_entity_poly.pdbx_strand_id
1 'polypeptide(L)'
;MCRGRNSFESNAMNVAVSNTKEIALEQAVERRLCGASSEELAAGAIASGPFRIGQPADFDATLALDRAKFWEFLETTQSKDLDKLKQHNPADWQAKITGQLDKLIKSKGLLHVLKKGLPVDNAHFHLMYPAPLASSAQKVHDNFAANIWSVTR
;
A
#
# COMPACT_ATOMS: atom_id res chain seq x y z
N MET A 1 16.89 68.52 -4.00
CA MET A 1 15.99 67.50 -4.59
C MET A 1 16.64 66.13 -4.34
N CYS A 2 16.45 65.55 -3.15
CA CYS A 2 17.08 64.28 -2.76
C CYS A 2 15.98 63.24 -2.55
N ARG A 3 15.92 62.25 -3.45
CA ARG A 3 15.03 61.08 -3.36
C ARG A 3 15.65 60.07 -2.39
N GLY A 4 15.14 60.01 -1.17
CA GLY A 4 15.44 58.93 -0.22
C GLY A 4 14.64 57.68 -0.59
N ARG A 5 15.33 56.63 -1.03
CA ARG A 5 14.77 55.29 -1.28
C ARG A 5 14.44 54.65 0.08
N ASN A 6 13.17 54.34 0.31
CA ASN A 6 12.75 53.49 1.43
C ASN A 6 13.14 52.04 1.13
N SER A 7 14.13 51.53 1.86
CA SER A 7 14.45 50.10 1.91
C SER A 7 13.51 49.43 2.91
N PHE A 8 12.35 48.96 2.44
CA PHE A 8 11.56 47.97 3.17
C PHE A 8 12.14 46.59 2.84
N GLU A 9 13.10 46.13 3.65
CA GLU A 9 13.47 44.71 3.69
C GLU A 9 12.32 43.95 4.35
N SER A 10 11.51 43.30 3.51
CA SER A 10 10.56 42.29 3.97
C SER A 10 11.35 41.08 4.45
N ASN A 11 11.63 41.02 5.74
CA ASN A 11 12.14 39.80 6.37
C ASN A 11 11.01 38.77 6.41
N ALA A 12 10.88 38.00 5.33
CA ALA A 12 10.00 36.85 5.27
C ALA A 12 10.52 35.82 6.29
N MET A 13 9.84 35.74 7.44
CA MET A 13 10.00 34.66 8.40
C MET A 13 9.71 33.34 7.68
N ASN A 14 10.76 32.67 7.23
CA ASN A 14 10.68 31.29 6.76
C ASN A 14 10.33 30.45 7.99
N VAL A 15 9.04 30.18 8.20
CA VAL A 15 8.56 29.24 9.20
C VAL A 15 9.06 27.87 8.77
N ALA A 16 10.22 27.47 9.27
CA ALA A 16 10.69 26.10 9.19
C ALA A 16 9.70 25.23 10.00
N VAL A 17 8.75 24.61 9.31
CA VAL A 17 7.89 23.57 9.89
C VAL A 17 8.80 22.49 10.46
N SER A 18 8.75 22.27 11.76
CA SER A 18 9.70 21.39 12.47
C SER A 18 9.47 19.92 12.07
N ASN A 19 10.28 19.41 11.13
CA ASN A 19 10.23 18.04 10.60
C ASN A 19 10.33 16.95 11.70
N THR A 20 10.92 17.29 12.85
CA THR A 20 11.10 16.39 14.00
C THR A 20 9.79 15.88 14.60
N LYS A 21 8.70 16.67 14.53
CA LYS A 21 7.40 16.26 15.09
C LYS A 21 6.70 15.23 14.22
N GLU A 22 6.70 15.45 12.90
CA GLU A 22 6.09 14.52 11.93
C GLU A 22 6.87 13.21 11.89
N ILE A 23 8.21 13.26 11.83
CA ILE A 23 9.05 12.06 11.85
C ILE A 23 8.82 11.24 13.13
N ALA A 24 8.76 11.88 14.29
CA ALA A 24 8.50 11.19 15.55
C ALA A 24 7.09 10.56 15.58
N LEU A 25 6.10 11.22 14.98
CA LEU A 25 4.75 10.70 14.86
C LEU A 25 4.69 9.48 13.94
N GLU A 26 5.28 9.56 12.74
CA GLU A 26 5.35 8.45 11.79
C GLU A 26 6.03 7.23 12.40
N GLN A 27 7.16 7.41 13.08
CA GLN A 27 7.85 6.33 13.78
C GLN A 27 6.99 5.72 14.89
N ALA A 28 6.21 6.53 15.62
CA ALA A 28 5.30 6.02 16.64
C ALA A 28 4.17 5.17 16.02
N VAL A 29 3.66 5.58 14.85
CA VAL A 29 2.67 4.81 14.08
C VAL A 29 3.25 3.48 13.60
N GLU A 30 4.44 3.50 12.97
CA GLU A 30 5.12 2.28 12.52
C GLU A 30 5.37 1.31 13.68
N ARG A 31 5.93 1.80 14.80
CA ARG A 31 6.15 0.97 16.00
C ARG A 31 4.87 0.34 16.51
N ARG A 32 3.76 1.08 16.50
CA ARG A 32 2.46 0.58 16.98
C ARG A 32 1.88 -0.50 16.05
N LEU A 33 2.03 -0.33 14.74
CA LEU A 33 1.41 -1.22 13.74
C LEU A 33 2.30 -2.43 13.41
N CYS A 34 3.61 -2.23 13.33
CA CYS A 34 4.59 -3.20 12.86
C CYS A 34 5.46 -3.76 14.00
N GLY A 35 5.43 -3.16 15.20
CA GLY A 35 6.28 -3.54 16.34
C GLY A 35 7.70 -2.96 16.28
N ALA A 36 8.06 -2.29 15.19
CA ALA A 36 9.34 -1.60 14.98
C ALA A 36 9.14 -0.44 13.99
N SER A 37 10.05 0.53 13.97
CA SER A 37 10.15 1.52 12.88
C SER A 37 11.07 1.03 11.75
N SER A 38 11.01 1.71 10.60
CA SER A 38 11.87 1.45 9.45
C SER A 38 13.37 1.51 9.82
N GLU A 39 13.76 2.47 10.68
CA GLU A 39 15.14 2.62 11.15
C GLU A 39 15.56 1.51 12.13
N GLU A 40 14.65 1.08 13.01
CA GLU A 40 14.90 -0.02 13.95
C GLU A 40 15.07 -1.35 13.19
N LEU A 41 14.27 -1.56 12.14
CA LEU A 41 14.41 -2.70 11.23
C LEU A 41 15.77 -2.69 10.52
N ALA A 42 16.22 -1.53 10.03
CA ALA A 42 17.54 -1.37 9.44
C ALA A 42 18.67 -1.64 10.46
N ALA A 43 18.43 -1.39 11.75
CA ALA A 43 19.35 -1.71 12.85
C ALA A 43 19.25 -3.18 13.33
N GLY A 44 18.40 -4.02 12.69
CA GLY A 44 18.27 -5.44 13.00
C GLY A 44 17.11 -5.81 13.94
N ALA A 45 16.20 -4.89 14.24
CA ALA A 45 14.97 -5.22 14.95
C ALA A 45 14.07 -6.13 14.10
N ILE A 46 13.28 -6.97 14.76
CA ILE A 46 12.31 -7.85 14.12
C ILE A 46 10.93 -7.23 14.25
N ALA A 47 10.27 -6.96 13.12
CA ALA A 47 8.87 -6.55 13.13
C ALA A 47 7.98 -7.72 13.60
N SER A 48 7.11 -7.45 14.57
CA SER A 48 6.23 -8.45 15.19
C SER A 48 4.75 -8.05 15.15
N GLY A 49 4.43 -6.93 14.51
CA GLY A 49 3.07 -6.39 14.43
C GLY A 49 2.22 -7.04 13.33
N PRO A 50 0.90 -6.79 13.34
CA PRO A 50 -0.01 -7.27 12.31
C PRO A 50 0.20 -6.61 10.94
N PHE A 51 0.94 -5.51 10.87
CA PHE A 51 1.33 -4.84 9.64
C PHE A 51 2.80 -5.12 9.32
N ARG A 52 3.13 -5.08 8.03
CA ARG A 52 4.48 -5.20 7.50
C ARG A 52 5.00 -3.83 7.07
N ILE A 53 6.26 -3.54 7.34
CA ILE A 53 6.91 -2.36 6.77
C ILE A 53 7.18 -2.62 5.28
N GLY A 54 6.64 -1.75 4.43
CA GLY A 54 6.87 -1.74 2.99
C GLY A 54 8.14 -0.95 2.62
N GLN A 55 8.53 -1.02 1.35
CA GLN A 55 9.64 -0.22 0.83
C GLN A 55 9.10 0.95 0.00
N PRO A 56 9.60 2.19 0.19
CA PRO A 56 9.11 3.34 -0.56
C PRO A 56 9.27 3.19 -2.07
N ALA A 57 10.32 2.48 -2.51
CA ALA A 57 10.59 2.20 -3.92
C ALA A 57 9.56 1.28 -4.60
N ASP A 58 8.85 0.45 -3.82
CA ASP A 58 7.85 -0.49 -4.33
C ASP A 58 6.46 0.14 -4.43
N PHE A 59 6.26 1.30 -3.79
CA PHE A 59 5.00 2.02 -3.78
C PHE A 59 4.75 2.75 -5.11
N ASP A 60 3.65 2.40 -5.76
CA ASP A 60 3.17 3.09 -6.96
C ASP A 60 2.13 4.14 -6.54
N ALA A 61 2.53 5.42 -6.59
CA ALA A 61 1.67 6.54 -6.24
C ALA A 61 0.48 6.72 -7.20
N THR A 62 0.57 6.24 -8.44
CA THR A 62 -0.52 6.34 -9.43
C THR A 62 -1.65 5.37 -9.09
N LEU A 63 -1.27 4.16 -8.66
CA LEU A 63 -2.21 3.10 -8.26
C LEU A 63 -2.53 3.12 -6.76
N ALA A 64 -1.81 3.94 -5.98
CA ALA A 64 -1.83 3.98 -4.52
C ALA A 64 -1.63 2.58 -3.89
N LEU A 65 -0.63 1.85 -4.40
CA LEU A 65 -0.47 0.43 -4.14
C LEU A 65 1.00 0.04 -3.96
N ASP A 66 1.28 -0.73 -2.91
CA ASP A 66 2.55 -1.43 -2.76
C ASP A 66 2.59 -2.64 -3.70
N ARG A 67 3.38 -2.52 -4.78
CA ARG A 67 3.40 -3.53 -5.84
C ARG A 67 3.96 -4.86 -5.36
N ALA A 68 5.02 -4.82 -4.55
CA ALA A 68 5.64 -6.04 -4.04
C ALA A 68 4.65 -6.83 -3.18
N LYS A 69 3.96 -6.16 -2.25
CA LYS A 69 2.97 -6.80 -1.37
C LYS A 69 1.72 -7.25 -2.11
N PHE A 70 1.29 -6.50 -3.11
CA PHE A 70 0.16 -6.90 -3.95
C PHE A 70 0.41 -8.20 -4.71
N TRP A 71 1.59 -8.33 -5.36
CA TRP A 71 1.92 -9.56 -6.07
C TRP A 71 2.16 -10.73 -5.12
N GLU A 72 2.86 -10.49 -4.00
CA GLU A 72 3.03 -11.49 -2.94
C GLU A 72 1.69 -12.06 -2.48
N PHE A 73 0.70 -11.20 -2.27
CA PHE A 73 -0.65 -11.60 -1.86
C PHE A 73 -1.36 -12.45 -2.94
N LEU A 74 -1.34 -12.00 -4.20
CA LEU A 74 -2.00 -12.74 -5.29
C LEU A 74 -1.35 -14.09 -5.56
N GLU A 75 -0.02 -14.17 -5.49
CA GLU A 75 0.72 -15.42 -5.67
C GLU A 75 0.48 -16.40 -4.50
N THR A 76 0.44 -15.89 -3.27
CA THR A 76 0.20 -16.72 -2.08
C THR A 76 -1.23 -17.27 -2.05
N THR A 77 -2.23 -16.45 -2.39
CA THR A 77 -3.65 -16.80 -2.21
C THR A 77 -4.29 -17.42 -3.45
N GLN A 78 -3.86 -17.00 -4.65
CA GLN A 78 -4.58 -17.23 -5.91
C GLN A 78 -3.64 -17.57 -7.07
N SER A 79 -2.47 -18.19 -6.78
CA SER A 79 -1.48 -18.63 -7.78
C SER A 79 -2.09 -19.38 -8.96
N LYS A 80 -3.03 -20.29 -8.72
CA LYS A 80 -3.67 -21.09 -9.78
C LYS A 80 -4.38 -20.23 -10.84
N ASP A 81 -5.07 -19.17 -10.43
CA ASP A 81 -5.76 -18.29 -11.37
C ASP A 81 -4.79 -17.29 -12.01
N LEU A 82 -3.75 -16.90 -11.28
CA LEU A 82 -2.64 -16.12 -11.82
C LEU A 82 -1.89 -16.88 -12.91
N ASP A 83 -1.62 -18.18 -12.71
CA ASP A 83 -0.90 -19.03 -13.66
C ASP A 83 -1.71 -19.24 -14.94
N LYS A 84 -3.03 -19.39 -14.85
CA LYS A 84 -3.91 -19.41 -16.03
C LYS A 84 -3.79 -18.11 -16.82
N LEU A 85 -3.82 -16.96 -16.13
CA LEU A 85 -3.67 -15.66 -16.79
C LEU A 85 -2.28 -15.52 -17.44
N LYS A 86 -1.21 -15.93 -16.74
CA LYS A 86 0.16 -15.96 -17.24
C LYS A 86 0.30 -16.83 -18.50
N GLN A 87 -0.36 -18.00 -18.54
CA GLN A 87 -0.33 -18.90 -19.70
C GLN A 87 -1.02 -18.29 -20.93
N HIS A 88 -2.15 -17.60 -20.74
CA HIS A 88 -2.86 -16.95 -21.85
C HIS A 88 -2.17 -15.66 -22.32
N ASN A 89 -1.52 -14.93 -21.41
CA ASN A 89 -0.95 -13.60 -21.67
C ASN A 89 0.42 -13.39 -21.00
N PRO A 90 1.47 -14.12 -21.43
CA PRO A 90 2.76 -14.13 -20.73
C PRO A 90 3.49 -12.78 -20.71
N ALA A 91 3.32 -11.95 -21.74
CA ALA A 91 4.01 -10.66 -21.84
C ALA A 91 3.36 -9.55 -20.99
N ASP A 92 2.03 -9.52 -20.90
CA ASP A 92 1.29 -8.32 -20.42
C ASP A 92 0.32 -8.59 -19.26
N TRP A 93 0.34 -9.78 -18.64
CA TRP A 93 -0.63 -10.15 -17.60
C TRP A 93 -0.63 -9.18 -16.40
N GLN A 94 0.54 -8.65 -16.00
CA GLN A 94 0.63 -7.68 -14.90
C GLN A 94 -0.07 -6.38 -15.26
N ALA A 95 0.19 -5.84 -16.45
CA ALA A 95 -0.42 -4.61 -16.94
C ALA A 95 -1.94 -4.73 -17.08
N LYS A 96 -2.45 -5.92 -17.44
CA LYS A 96 -3.89 -6.20 -17.48
C LYS A 96 -4.54 -6.11 -16.09
N ILE A 97 -3.92 -6.72 -15.08
CA ILE A 97 -4.43 -6.69 -13.71
C ILE A 97 -4.41 -5.26 -13.17
N THR A 98 -3.27 -4.57 -13.27
CA THR A 98 -3.14 -3.20 -12.74
C THR A 98 -3.99 -2.19 -13.49
N GLY A 99 -4.11 -2.31 -14.81
CA GLY A 99 -4.99 -1.45 -15.62
C GLY A 99 -6.47 -1.65 -15.31
N GLN A 100 -6.91 -2.90 -15.13
CA GLN A 100 -8.29 -3.19 -14.74
C GLN A 100 -8.57 -2.71 -13.30
N LEU A 101 -7.60 -2.84 -12.39
CA LEU A 101 -7.70 -2.33 -11.02
C LEU A 101 -7.93 -0.82 -11.03
N ASP A 102 -7.07 -0.08 -11.72
CA ASP A 102 -7.17 1.37 -11.86
C ASP A 102 -8.53 1.79 -12.43
N LYS A 103 -8.95 1.14 -13.52
CA LYS A 103 -10.25 1.39 -14.16
C LYS A 103 -11.43 1.16 -13.20
N LEU A 104 -11.41 0.09 -12.42
CA LEU A 104 -12.51 -0.22 -11.49
C LEU A 104 -12.50 0.69 -10.26
N ILE A 105 -11.34 1.04 -9.73
CA ILE A 105 -11.23 2.02 -8.64
C ILE A 105 -11.77 3.37 -9.11
N LYS A 106 -11.39 3.84 -10.29
CA LYS A 106 -11.86 5.12 -10.84
C LYS A 106 -13.37 5.15 -11.13
N SER A 107 -13.93 4.03 -11.59
CA SER A 107 -15.34 3.98 -11.99
C SER A 107 -16.31 3.62 -10.85
N LYS A 108 -15.91 2.74 -9.92
CA LYS A 108 -16.79 2.20 -8.87
C LYS A 108 -16.29 2.45 -7.45
N GLY A 109 -15.07 2.93 -7.30
CA GLY A 109 -14.43 3.18 -6.01
C GLY A 109 -13.72 1.97 -5.42
N LEU A 110 -12.74 2.23 -4.55
CA LEU A 110 -11.92 1.22 -3.88
C LEU A 110 -12.74 0.19 -3.11
N LEU A 111 -13.75 0.65 -2.35
CA LEU A 111 -14.59 -0.23 -1.53
C LEU A 111 -15.35 -1.27 -2.38
N HIS A 112 -15.72 -0.91 -3.61
CA HIS A 112 -16.37 -1.85 -4.52
C HIS A 112 -15.40 -2.97 -4.91
N VAL A 113 -14.17 -2.62 -5.29
CA VAL A 113 -13.16 -3.60 -5.71
C VAL A 113 -12.78 -4.53 -4.55
N LEU A 114 -12.61 -4.00 -3.34
CA LEU A 114 -12.30 -4.83 -2.17
C LEU A 114 -13.43 -5.82 -1.85
N LYS A 115 -14.70 -5.42 -2.01
CA LYS A 115 -15.85 -6.30 -1.73
C LYS A 115 -16.18 -7.27 -2.85
N LYS A 116 -16.02 -6.85 -4.10
CA LYS A 116 -16.45 -7.61 -5.28
C LYS A 116 -15.32 -8.31 -6.01
N GLY A 117 -14.07 -8.02 -5.66
CA GLY A 117 -12.91 -8.52 -6.39
C GLY A 117 -12.69 -7.81 -7.72
N LEU A 118 -11.74 -8.35 -8.47
CA LEU A 118 -11.19 -7.81 -9.69
C LEU A 118 -11.34 -8.85 -10.81
N PRO A 119 -12.38 -8.73 -11.67
CA PRO A 119 -12.52 -9.58 -12.85
C PRO A 119 -11.52 -9.17 -13.93
N VAL A 120 -10.66 -10.11 -14.37
CA VAL A 120 -9.64 -9.92 -15.41
C VAL A 120 -9.70 -11.10 -16.37
N ASP A 121 -10.06 -10.84 -17.63
CA ASP A 121 -10.28 -11.89 -18.64
C ASP A 121 -11.22 -13.01 -18.11
N ASN A 122 -10.72 -14.24 -18.04
CA ASN A 122 -11.45 -15.41 -17.52
C ASN A 122 -11.14 -15.72 -16.04
N ALA A 123 -10.44 -14.83 -15.33
CA ALA A 123 -10.08 -14.98 -13.92
C ALA A 123 -10.80 -13.94 -13.05
N HIS A 124 -11.00 -14.29 -11.79
CA HIS A 124 -11.59 -13.40 -10.79
C HIS A 124 -10.70 -13.36 -9.55
N PHE A 125 -10.08 -12.20 -9.28
CA PHE A 125 -9.16 -12.04 -8.16
C PHE A 125 -9.84 -11.37 -6.97
N HIS A 126 -9.79 -12.00 -5.81
CA HIS A 126 -10.13 -11.37 -4.54
C HIS A 126 -8.95 -10.53 -4.06
N LEU A 127 -9.19 -9.30 -3.59
CA LEU A 127 -8.13 -8.40 -3.09
C LEU A 127 -8.09 -8.30 -1.57
N MET A 128 -9.09 -8.85 -0.89
CA MET A 128 -9.19 -8.89 0.56
C MET A 128 -10.11 -10.04 0.95
N TYR A 129 -9.71 -10.82 1.95
CA TYR A 129 -10.60 -11.76 2.61
C TYR A 129 -11.18 -11.12 3.88
N PRO A 130 -12.51 -11.13 4.08
CA PRO A 130 -13.11 -10.55 5.27
C PRO A 130 -12.89 -11.43 6.51
N ALA A 131 -13.12 -10.86 7.69
CA ALA A 131 -13.02 -11.60 8.94
C ALA A 131 -13.95 -12.82 8.93
N PRO A 132 -13.44 -14.02 9.25
CA PRO A 132 -14.24 -15.24 9.29
C PRO A 132 -15.18 -15.23 10.49
N LEU A 133 -16.32 -15.91 10.34
CA LEU A 133 -17.15 -16.30 11.48
C LEU A 133 -16.52 -17.51 12.19
N ALA A 134 -16.78 -17.69 13.48
CA ALA A 134 -16.26 -18.83 14.25
C ALA A 134 -16.66 -20.22 13.69
N SER A 135 -17.79 -20.29 12.97
CA SER A 135 -18.28 -21.50 12.31
C SER A 135 -17.78 -21.66 10.87
N SER A 136 -16.88 -20.79 10.40
CA SER A 136 -16.37 -20.85 9.02
C SER A 136 -15.44 -22.03 8.84
N ALA A 137 -15.33 -22.50 7.59
CA ALA A 137 -14.35 -23.53 7.26
C ALA A 137 -12.92 -23.02 7.49
N GLN A 138 -11.99 -23.91 7.85
CA GLN A 138 -10.58 -23.59 8.12
C GLN A 138 -9.95 -22.75 7.01
N LYS A 139 -10.25 -23.07 5.74
CA LYS A 139 -9.78 -22.31 4.58
C LYS A 139 -10.14 -20.82 4.61
N VAL A 140 -11.29 -20.45 5.18
CA VAL A 140 -11.69 -19.03 5.32
C VAL A 140 -10.82 -18.33 6.35
N HIS A 141 -10.47 -19.03 7.43
CA HIS A 141 -9.52 -18.52 8.43
C HIS A 141 -8.11 -18.38 7.84
N ASP A 142 -7.65 -19.37 7.08
CA ASP A 142 -6.33 -19.35 6.44
C ASP A 142 -6.25 -18.20 5.42
N ASN A 143 -7.28 -18.03 4.60
CA ASN A 143 -7.37 -16.92 3.64
C ASN A 143 -7.37 -15.55 4.33
N PHE A 144 -8.09 -15.40 5.45
CA PHE A 144 -8.08 -14.17 6.22
C PHE A 144 -6.71 -13.88 6.84
N ALA A 145 -6.03 -14.90 7.35
CA ALA A 145 -4.68 -14.79 7.89
C ALA A 145 -3.63 -14.49 6.81
N ALA A 146 -3.89 -14.86 5.56
CA ALA A 146 -3.04 -14.56 4.42
C ALA A 146 -3.18 -13.11 3.89
N ASN A 147 -4.12 -12.31 4.42
CA ASN A 147 -4.18 -10.89 4.08
C ASN A 147 -2.88 -10.18 4.46
N ILE A 148 -2.37 -9.34 3.57
CA ILE A 148 -1.18 -8.55 3.80
C ILE A 148 -1.60 -7.10 4.05
N TRP A 149 -1.25 -6.59 5.22
CA TRP A 149 -1.40 -5.18 5.57
C TRP A 149 -0.02 -4.56 5.64
N SER A 150 0.24 -3.54 4.83
CA SER A 150 1.53 -2.84 4.81
C SER A 150 1.40 -1.37 5.14
N VAL A 151 2.49 -0.84 5.70
CA VAL A 151 2.68 0.59 5.95
C VAL A 151 3.96 1.00 5.24
N THR A 152 3.89 2.08 4.48
CA THR A 152 5.02 2.65 3.74
C THR A 152 5.05 4.15 3.99
N ARG A 153 6.24 4.69 4.22
CA ARG A 153 6.51 6.12 4.39
C ARG A 153 7.27 6.67 3.20
#